data_AF-A0A1M5CAZ6-F1
#
_entry.id   AF-A0A1M5CAZ6-F1
#
_cell.length_a   1.000
_cell.length_b   1.000
_cell.length_c   1.000
_cell.angle_alpha   90.00
_cell.angle_beta   90.00
_cell.angle_gamma   90.00
#
_symmetry.space_group_name_H-M   'P 1'
#
loop_
_entity.id
_entity.type
_entity.pdbx_description
1 polymer ?
#
loop_
_entity_poly.entity_id
_entity_poly.type
_entity_poly.pdbx_seq_one_letter_code
_entity_poly.pdbx_strand_id
1 'polypeptide(L)'
;MKFKYQTVNLFLFFCFLTVSCSKDIYENPSNSLQSEKKFISYEDFKRHSTAFNVYEKLNSSNTNNLNNISSNNQTRLIYNEAFNFFINTDKILFFSNENLTTFTFEIYRNRVDFDKKENLVISVKDNTIYECYIAEYSFNDNEINQLNQGFSLSNITDKLNLKTLNNIQINNNYGGTIYHDVYGNCYVVDKINDLGNGEIETTFIQIKCPESLDSGPSTGGSNSGGVNVIIIGGGSSINIGSGQWMSIGGGGNGEFNTIGNINIITDNPNSSSIPFLITSPVLADNTNSGLNFVLVKELKKYINLTNQQFNFLLNNNSFSSHFLNYLETNNFNSESIEFIEWSLNFIIENSDITYEEFENFFMRESEGLDGEYNENYWSDPNLTFPTQTLPSFDNFKNSCPSKYKNGLTVCTEIGGELLTMYNQVTSSGNKFNTCAIRISRALNYSGVTIPALPDNPNGTKNTVQGMDGKNYIINAKVLNSWLRKTFGTNNSNYHHFDSTQAGVKGKNFVNLTAGMNGIYSMVALPSIQSTWGSGHVDIIENGNCWLGSHFFDPNNNFIPVNYIDIWILD
;
A
#
# COMPACT_ATOMS: atom_id res chain seq x y z
N MET A 1 12.38 -62.67 -40.76
CA MET A 1 12.67 -63.51 -39.57
C MET A 1 11.72 -63.11 -38.45
N LYS A 2 11.17 -64.07 -37.70
CA LYS A 2 10.40 -63.82 -36.46
C LYS A 2 11.29 -64.16 -35.27
N PHE A 3 11.14 -63.48 -34.14
CA PHE A 3 11.07 -64.15 -32.83
C PHE A 3 10.25 -63.32 -31.84
N LYS A 4 9.17 -63.94 -31.33
CA LYS A 4 8.54 -63.61 -30.05
C LYS A 4 9.19 -64.48 -28.99
N TYR A 5 9.22 -64.06 -27.72
CA TYR A 5 9.01 -65.00 -26.60
C TYR A 5 8.28 -64.32 -25.43
N GLN A 6 7.26 -65.01 -24.93
CA GLN A 6 6.70 -64.83 -23.59
C GLN A 6 7.39 -65.84 -22.66
N THR A 7 7.38 -65.60 -21.34
CA THR A 7 7.08 -66.67 -20.36
C THR A 7 6.58 -66.10 -19.04
N VAL A 8 5.74 -66.89 -18.37
CA VAL A 8 5.07 -66.62 -17.09
C VAL A 8 5.66 -67.54 -16.01
N ASN A 9 5.70 -67.12 -14.75
CA ASN A 9 5.73 -67.90 -13.49
C ASN A 9 5.48 -66.89 -12.34
N LEU A 10 4.58 -67.00 -11.34
CA LEU A 10 3.82 -68.09 -10.69
C LEU A 10 4.59 -68.96 -9.67
N PHE A 11 4.74 -68.44 -8.45
CA PHE A 11 4.87 -69.10 -7.11
C PHE A 11 4.58 -67.99 -6.06
N LEU A 12 3.78 -68.08 -4.97
CA LEU A 12 3.04 -69.14 -4.25
C LEU A 12 3.85 -69.89 -3.15
N PHE A 13 3.16 -70.28 -2.06
CA PHE A 13 3.64 -70.77 -0.74
C PHE A 13 4.28 -69.70 0.18
N PHE A 14 4.12 -69.69 1.51
CA PHE A 14 3.51 -70.67 2.44
C PHE A 14 2.79 -69.95 3.62
N CYS A 15 1.72 -70.54 4.16
CA CYS A 15 1.05 -70.09 5.39
C CYS A 15 1.83 -70.44 6.68
N PHE A 16 1.63 -69.68 7.76
CA PHE A 16 1.62 -70.27 9.10
C PHE A 16 0.42 -69.76 9.93
N LEU A 17 -0.47 -70.72 10.20
CA LEU A 17 -1.44 -70.77 11.31
C LEU A 17 -0.64 -70.77 12.64
N THR A 18 -1.12 -70.45 13.84
CA THR A 18 -2.42 -70.05 14.41
C THR A 18 -2.17 -69.67 15.88
N VAL A 19 -3.13 -69.00 16.54
CA VAL A 19 -3.79 -69.41 17.80
C VAL A 19 -4.28 -68.17 18.57
N SER A 20 -5.56 -68.26 18.94
CA SER A 20 -6.35 -67.34 19.75
C SER A 20 -5.92 -67.22 21.21
N CYS A 21 -6.15 -66.05 21.81
CA CYS A 21 -6.85 -66.01 23.10
C CYS A 21 -7.68 -64.74 23.24
N SER A 22 -8.96 -64.90 23.58
CA SER A 22 -9.90 -63.83 23.89
C SER A 22 -9.69 -63.31 25.31
N LYS A 23 -9.79 -61.99 25.51
CA LYS A 23 -10.18 -61.43 26.80
C LYS A 23 -10.91 -60.11 26.59
N ASP A 24 -12.17 -60.07 26.98
CA ASP A 24 -13.00 -58.87 26.89
C ASP A 24 -12.44 -57.78 27.82
N ILE A 25 -12.17 -56.60 27.25
CA ILE A 25 -12.01 -55.36 27.99
C ILE A 25 -13.01 -54.38 27.39
N TYR A 26 -13.97 -53.97 28.21
CA TYR A 26 -14.87 -52.86 27.91
C TYR A 26 -14.05 -51.57 27.88
N GLU A 27 -13.56 -51.17 26.70
CA GLU A 27 -13.11 -49.80 26.49
C GLU A 27 -14.33 -48.92 26.20
N ASN A 28 -14.62 -48.04 27.15
CA ASN A 28 -15.60 -46.97 26.98
C ASN A 28 -15.14 -46.10 25.78
N PRO A 29 -15.97 -45.87 24.75
CA PRO A 29 -15.65 -44.88 23.74
C PRO A 29 -15.76 -43.50 24.36
N SER A 30 -14.65 -42.99 24.91
CA SER A 30 -14.52 -41.57 25.15
C SER A 30 -14.53 -40.88 23.79
N ASN A 31 -15.69 -40.37 23.40
CA ASN A 31 -15.83 -39.39 22.33
C ASN A 31 -15.05 -38.14 22.76
N SER A 32 -13.72 -38.15 22.58
CA SER A 32 -12.92 -36.95 22.63
C SER A 32 -13.41 -36.06 21.50
N LEU A 33 -14.10 -34.97 21.83
CA LEU A 33 -14.66 -34.06 20.84
C LEU A 33 -13.51 -33.46 20.04
N GLN A 34 -13.36 -33.99 18.83
CA GLN A 34 -12.25 -33.71 17.96
C GLN A 34 -12.43 -32.30 17.38
N SER A 35 -11.43 -31.44 17.61
CA SER A 35 -11.44 -30.11 16.99
C SER A 35 -11.32 -30.23 15.47
N GLU A 36 -12.20 -29.55 14.75
CA GLU A 36 -12.16 -29.47 13.29
C GLU A 36 -11.43 -28.20 12.87
N LYS A 37 -10.46 -28.34 11.94
CA LYS A 37 -9.75 -27.21 11.33
C LYS A 37 -9.62 -27.45 9.83
N LYS A 38 -10.21 -26.58 9.00
CA LYS A 38 -10.20 -26.71 7.54
C LYS A 38 -10.41 -25.36 6.86
N PHE A 39 -9.97 -25.23 5.61
CA PHE A 39 -10.45 -24.15 4.75
C PHE A 39 -11.84 -24.50 4.22
N ILE A 40 -12.76 -23.53 4.21
CA ILE A 40 -14.10 -23.65 3.65
C ILE A 40 -14.33 -22.60 2.55
N SER A 41 -15.25 -22.90 1.63
CA SER A 41 -15.64 -21.93 0.60
C SER A 41 -16.57 -20.85 1.17
N TYR A 42 -16.69 -19.71 0.47
CA TYR A 42 -17.69 -18.68 0.81
C TYR A 42 -19.13 -19.21 0.80
N GLU A 43 -19.45 -20.19 -0.06
CA GLU A 43 -20.79 -20.79 -0.12
C GLU A 43 -21.05 -21.76 1.04
N ASP A 44 -20.01 -22.38 1.61
CA ASP A 44 -20.11 -23.12 2.87
C ASP A 44 -20.21 -22.15 4.06
N PHE A 45 -19.42 -21.05 4.05
CA PHE A 45 -19.49 -20.01 5.08
C PHE A 45 -20.89 -19.40 5.21
N LYS A 46 -21.58 -19.13 4.10
CA LYS A 46 -22.99 -18.69 4.09
C LYS A 46 -23.95 -19.60 4.88
N ARG A 47 -23.65 -20.90 5.01
CA ARG A 47 -24.48 -21.84 5.79
C ARG A 47 -24.35 -21.63 7.30
N HIS A 48 -23.29 -20.96 7.76
CA HIS A 48 -23.12 -20.54 9.15
C HIS A 48 -23.79 -19.18 9.37
N SER A 49 -25.13 -19.17 9.31
CA SER A 49 -25.97 -17.96 9.27
C SER A 49 -25.60 -16.91 10.32
N THR A 50 -25.31 -17.28 11.57
CA THR A 50 -24.87 -16.35 12.62
C THR A 50 -23.60 -15.59 12.22
N ALA A 51 -22.55 -16.30 11.79
CA ALA A 51 -21.29 -15.69 11.38
C ALA A 51 -21.42 -14.92 10.06
N PHE A 52 -22.20 -15.46 9.12
CA PHE A 52 -22.50 -14.79 7.86
C PHE A 52 -23.26 -13.47 8.09
N ASN A 53 -24.19 -13.40 9.05
CA ASN A 53 -24.89 -12.17 9.41
C ASN A 53 -23.96 -11.11 10.06
N VAL A 54 -22.93 -11.52 10.80
CA VAL A 54 -21.89 -10.60 11.32
C VAL A 54 -21.05 -10.05 10.17
N TYR A 55 -20.66 -10.92 9.24
CA TYR A 55 -19.95 -10.55 8.01
C TYR A 55 -20.78 -9.60 7.13
N GLU A 56 -22.07 -9.89 6.92
CA GLU A 56 -22.95 -9.02 6.15
C GLU A 56 -23.15 -7.66 6.84
N LYS A 57 -23.20 -7.58 8.18
CA LYS A 57 -23.28 -6.29 8.89
C LYS A 57 -22.01 -5.46 8.79
N LEU A 58 -20.84 -6.11 8.82
CA LEU A 58 -19.58 -5.47 8.47
C LEU A 58 -19.64 -4.84 7.07
N ASN A 59 -20.17 -5.58 6.09
CA ASN A 59 -20.23 -5.19 4.69
C ASN A 59 -21.34 -4.15 4.38
N SER A 60 -22.52 -4.32 4.97
CA SER A 60 -23.73 -3.51 4.72
C SER A 60 -23.70 -2.14 5.38
N SER A 61 -22.64 -1.83 6.12
CA SER A 61 -22.32 -0.44 6.51
C SER A 61 -22.01 0.44 5.28
N ASN A 62 -21.75 -0.17 4.11
CA ASN A 62 -21.61 0.50 2.82
C ASN A 62 -22.99 0.75 2.16
N THR A 63 -23.64 1.90 2.40
CA THR A 63 -24.92 2.25 1.75
C THR A 63 -24.81 2.81 0.32
N ASN A 64 -23.62 2.75 -0.32
CA ASN A 64 -23.41 3.26 -1.69
C ASN A 64 -22.68 2.25 -2.61
N ASN A 65 -23.46 1.44 -3.32
CA ASN A 65 -23.22 0.92 -4.68
C ASN A 65 -21.76 0.78 -5.17
N LEU A 66 -20.98 -0.14 -4.59
CA LEU A 66 -19.80 -0.72 -5.25
C LEU A 66 -20.04 -2.20 -5.55
N ASN A 67 -20.30 -2.50 -6.83
CA ASN A 67 -20.63 -3.83 -7.31
C ASN A 67 -19.60 -4.88 -6.88
N ASN A 68 -20.10 -6.05 -6.46
CA ASN A 68 -19.31 -7.27 -6.27
C ASN A 68 -18.57 -7.59 -7.58
N ILE A 69 -17.24 -7.47 -7.59
CA ILE A 69 -16.44 -7.83 -8.77
C ILE A 69 -16.20 -9.33 -8.75
N SER A 70 -17.18 -10.10 -9.23
CA SER A 70 -17.00 -11.50 -9.58
C SER A 70 -16.55 -11.62 -11.05
N SER A 71 -15.30 -11.27 -11.35
CA SER A 71 -14.65 -11.70 -12.59
C SER A 71 -14.34 -13.20 -12.50
N ASN A 72 -14.72 -13.96 -13.53
CA ASN A 72 -14.60 -15.42 -13.56
C ASN A 72 -13.20 -15.90 -13.11
N ASN A 73 -13.18 -16.70 -12.03
CA ASN A 73 -12.04 -17.43 -11.48
C ASN A 73 -10.89 -16.64 -10.81
N GLN A 74 -11.02 -15.34 -10.52
CA GLN A 74 -10.00 -14.62 -9.75
C GLN A 74 -10.59 -13.80 -8.58
N THR A 75 -10.27 -14.30 -7.38
CA THR A 75 -10.42 -13.76 -6.01
C THR A 75 -11.60 -12.85 -5.66
N ARG A 76 -12.48 -13.31 -4.75
CA ARG A 76 -13.61 -12.55 -4.19
C ARG A 76 -13.17 -11.64 -3.04
N LEU A 77 -12.77 -10.41 -3.38
CA LEU A 77 -12.45 -9.34 -2.43
C LEU A 77 -13.64 -8.41 -2.18
N ILE A 78 -13.96 -8.17 -0.90
CA ILE A 78 -15.10 -7.31 -0.47
C ILE A 78 -14.58 -6.19 0.43
N TYR A 79 -14.89 -4.93 0.09
CA TYR A 79 -14.37 -3.74 0.77
C TYR A 79 -15.23 -3.32 1.97
N ASN A 80 -14.60 -3.02 3.09
CA ASN A 80 -15.21 -2.44 4.27
C ASN A 80 -14.76 -0.97 4.41
N GLU A 81 -15.65 -0.02 4.15
CA GLU A 81 -15.33 1.41 4.25
C GLU A 81 -15.16 1.85 5.71
N ALA A 82 -16.08 1.44 6.59
CA ALA A 82 -16.12 1.83 8.01
C ALA A 82 -14.82 1.53 8.78
N PHE A 83 -14.09 0.50 8.36
CA PHE A 83 -12.81 0.11 8.94
C PHE A 83 -11.64 0.21 7.96
N ASN A 84 -11.83 0.65 6.71
CA ASN A 84 -10.83 0.75 5.65
C ASN A 84 -9.95 -0.52 5.51
N PHE A 85 -10.58 -1.63 5.10
CA PHE A 85 -9.89 -2.86 4.68
C PHE A 85 -10.72 -3.67 3.67
N PHE A 86 -10.07 -4.54 2.89
CA PHE A 86 -10.71 -5.55 2.05
C PHE A 86 -10.67 -6.90 2.75
N ILE A 87 -11.73 -7.71 2.60
CA ILE A 87 -11.82 -9.08 3.11
C ILE A 87 -11.66 -10.04 1.93
N ASN A 88 -10.70 -10.97 2.05
CA ASN A 88 -10.59 -12.11 1.14
C ASN A 88 -11.59 -13.21 1.57
N THR A 89 -12.44 -13.65 0.65
CA THR A 89 -13.45 -14.69 0.91
C THR A 89 -13.19 -16.03 0.20
N ASP A 90 -12.06 -16.18 -0.49
CA ASP A 90 -11.72 -17.40 -1.24
C ASP A 90 -11.17 -18.50 -0.33
N LYS A 91 -10.44 -18.13 0.72
CA LYS A 91 -9.85 -19.04 1.72
C LYS A 91 -10.26 -18.61 3.13
N ILE A 92 -11.41 -19.10 3.59
CA ILE A 92 -11.89 -18.87 4.95
C ILE A 92 -11.40 -20.02 5.81
N LEU A 93 -10.56 -19.75 6.80
CA LEU A 93 -10.15 -20.78 7.76
C LEU A 93 -11.25 -20.95 8.80
N PHE A 94 -11.90 -22.11 8.76
CA PHE A 94 -12.82 -22.59 9.77
C PHE A 94 -12.05 -23.36 10.85
N PHE A 95 -12.34 -23.04 12.10
CA PHE A 95 -11.95 -23.83 13.26
C PHE A 95 -13.15 -24.01 14.19
N SER A 96 -13.36 -25.22 14.72
CA SER A 96 -14.45 -25.49 15.65
C SER A 96 -14.03 -26.52 16.70
N ASN A 97 -14.45 -26.30 17.95
CA ASN A 97 -14.37 -27.23 19.07
C ASN A 97 -15.65 -27.14 19.91
N GLU A 98 -15.73 -27.85 21.04
CA GLU A 98 -16.89 -27.88 21.94
C GLU A 98 -17.47 -26.51 22.29
N ASN A 99 -16.62 -25.49 22.46
CA ASN A 99 -16.96 -24.22 23.11
C ASN A 99 -16.83 -23.00 22.19
N LEU A 100 -16.29 -23.19 20.97
CA LEU A 100 -15.82 -22.10 20.12
C LEU A 100 -15.81 -22.53 18.65
N THR A 101 -16.42 -21.72 17.80
CA THR A 101 -16.23 -21.77 16.34
C THR A 101 -15.66 -20.43 15.87
N THR A 102 -14.66 -20.45 15.00
CA THR A 102 -14.07 -19.24 14.42
C THR A 102 -13.98 -19.32 12.91
N PHE A 103 -14.13 -18.15 12.28
CA PHE A 103 -13.90 -17.92 10.87
C PHE A 103 -12.82 -16.86 10.76
N THR A 104 -11.65 -17.25 10.25
CA THR A 104 -10.54 -16.32 10.03
C THR A 104 -10.45 -16.01 8.55
N PHE A 105 -10.52 -14.74 8.22
CA PHE A 105 -10.38 -14.18 6.88
C PHE A 105 -9.08 -13.41 6.80
N GLU A 106 -8.36 -13.56 5.70
CA GLU A 106 -7.31 -12.62 5.35
C GLU A 106 -7.93 -11.24 5.04
N ILE A 107 -7.25 -10.17 5.46
CA ILE A 107 -7.63 -8.80 5.12
C ILE A 107 -6.47 -8.00 4.56
N TYR A 108 -6.80 -7.03 3.72
CA TYR A 108 -5.85 -6.11 3.08
C TYR A 108 -6.16 -4.67 3.46
N ARG A 109 -5.11 -3.88 3.76
CA ARG A 109 -5.20 -2.45 4.00
C ARG A 109 -4.27 -1.69 3.07
N ASN A 110 -4.65 -0.48 2.70
CA ASN A 110 -3.71 0.48 2.14
C ASN A 110 -2.87 1.09 3.29
N ARG A 111 -1.74 0.46 3.63
CA ARG A 111 -0.78 0.90 4.66
C ARG A 111 0.65 0.56 4.25
N VAL A 112 1.59 1.37 4.72
CA VAL A 112 3.04 1.29 4.44
C VAL A 112 3.76 0.30 5.38
N ASP A 113 3.13 -0.11 6.49
CA ASP A 113 3.72 -1.01 7.49
C ASP A 113 3.60 -2.49 7.06
N PHE A 114 4.55 -2.99 6.24
CA PHE A 114 4.52 -4.35 5.70
C PHE A 114 4.75 -5.49 6.72
N ASP A 115 5.38 -5.16 7.85
CA ASP A 115 5.84 -6.09 8.90
C ASP A 115 4.70 -6.74 9.71
N LYS A 116 3.47 -6.25 9.54
CA LYS A 116 2.29 -6.71 10.27
C LYS A 116 1.35 -7.46 9.35
N LYS A 117 0.97 -8.69 9.74
CA LYS A 117 -0.12 -9.42 9.08
C LYS A 117 -1.39 -9.21 9.89
N GLU A 118 -2.49 -8.86 9.23
CA GLU A 118 -3.78 -8.74 9.89
C GLU A 118 -4.78 -9.76 9.31
N ASN A 119 -5.60 -10.34 10.18
CA ASN A 119 -6.75 -11.14 9.79
C ASN A 119 -8.02 -10.61 10.48
N LEU A 120 -9.16 -10.70 9.79
CA LEU A 120 -10.47 -10.54 10.41
C LEU A 120 -10.87 -11.88 11.02
N VAL A 121 -11.18 -11.89 12.31
CA VAL A 121 -11.65 -13.06 13.05
C VAL A 121 -13.09 -12.84 13.49
N ILE A 122 -14.00 -13.68 13.00
CA ILE A 122 -15.35 -13.81 13.53
C ILE A 122 -15.37 -15.02 14.46
N SER A 123 -15.42 -14.77 15.76
CA SER A 123 -15.65 -15.77 16.81
C SER A 123 -17.15 -15.97 17.00
N VAL A 124 -17.59 -17.21 17.16
CA VAL A 124 -18.96 -17.60 17.52
C VAL A 124 -18.90 -18.60 18.67
N LYS A 125 -19.53 -18.23 19.78
CA LYS A 125 -19.68 -19.02 21.00
C LYS A 125 -21.17 -19.29 21.22
N ASP A 126 -21.48 -20.53 21.60
CA ASP A 126 -22.85 -20.99 21.92
C ASP A 126 -23.91 -20.63 20.85
N ASN A 127 -23.50 -20.65 19.56
CA ASN A 127 -24.27 -20.24 18.37
C ASN A 127 -24.89 -18.82 18.39
N THR A 128 -24.62 -18.01 19.41
CA THR A 128 -25.39 -16.80 19.73
C THR A 128 -24.53 -15.60 20.13
N ILE A 129 -23.42 -15.83 20.81
CA ILE A 129 -22.46 -14.79 21.18
C ILE A 129 -21.42 -14.73 20.07
N TYR A 130 -21.23 -13.55 19.49
CA TYR A 130 -20.21 -13.31 18.48
C TYR A 130 -19.25 -12.25 18.98
N GLU A 131 -17.98 -12.40 18.66
CA GLU A 131 -16.96 -11.38 18.89
C GLU A 131 -16.14 -11.23 17.62
N CYS A 132 -15.87 -9.99 17.22
CA CYS A 132 -15.24 -9.68 15.95
C CYS A 132 -13.96 -8.87 16.19
N TYR A 133 -12.84 -9.39 15.69
CA TYR A 133 -11.52 -8.82 15.96
C TYR A 133 -10.71 -8.67 14.69
N ILE A 134 -9.78 -7.72 14.73
CA ILE A 134 -8.58 -7.74 13.90
C ILE A 134 -7.48 -8.42 14.70
N ALA A 135 -7.03 -9.57 14.23
CA ALA A 135 -5.84 -10.27 14.73
C ALA A 135 -4.61 -9.72 14.00
N GLU A 136 -3.84 -8.86 14.67
CA GLU A 136 -2.56 -8.34 14.19
C GLU A 136 -1.42 -9.23 14.67
N TYR A 137 -0.60 -9.73 13.75
CA TYR A 137 0.56 -10.59 14.02
C TYR A 137 1.86 -9.86 13.66
N SER A 138 2.82 -9.90 14.58
CA SER A 138 4.19 -9.39 14.36
C SER A 138 5.14 -10.55 14.05
N PHE A 139 5.28 -10.91 12.77
CA PHE A 139 6.14 -11.99 12.29
C PHE A 139 7.39 -11.43 11.59
N ASN A 140 8.51 -12.13 11.67
CA ASN A 140 9.67 -11.86 10.81
C ASN A 140 9.60 -12.64 9.48
N ASP A 141 10.46 -12.27 8.52
CA ASP A 141 10.47 -12.87 7.18
C ASP A 141 10.63 -14.39 7.18
N ASN A 142 11.45 -14.95 8.07
CA ASN A 142 11.64 -16.39 8.18
C ASN A 142 10.36 -17.11 8.64
N GLU A 143 9.61 -16.50 9.55
CA GLU A 143 8.35 -17.04 10.06
C GLU A 143 7.22 -16.96 9.03
N ILE A 144 7.17 -15.87 8.26
CA ILE A 144 6.28 -15.75 7.09
C ILE A 144 6.60 -16.85 6.07
N ASN A 145 7.89 -17.06 5.76
CA ASN A 145 8.32 -18.13 4.85
C ASN A 145 7.98 -19.54 5.36
N GLN A 146 8.08 -19.79 6.68
CA GLN A 146 7.68 -21.06 7.29
C GLN A 146 6.18 -21.32 7.16
N LEU A 147 5.33 -20.35 7.50
CA LEU A 147 3.87 -20.45 7.34
C LEU A 147 3.48 -20.68 5.88
N ASN A 148 4.12 -19.97 4.95
CA ASN A 148 3.91 -20.11 3.51
C ASN A 148 4.27 -21.51 2.96
N GLN A 149 5.18 -22.22 3.63
CA GLN A 149 5.56 -23.59 3.32
C GLN A 149 4.70 -24.62 4.08
N GLY A 150 3.69 -24.17 4.83
CA GLY A 150 2.78 -25.01 5.61
C GLY A 150 3.34 -25.46 6.98
N PHE A 151 4.47 -24.90 7.43
CA PHE A 151 5.01 -25.20 8.76
C PHE A 151 4.24 -24.43 9.85
N SER A 152 4.11 -25.07 11.01
CA SER A 152 3.55 -24.43 12.22
C SER A 152 4.61 -23.60 12.93
N LEU A 153 4.26 -22.38 13.34
CA LEU A 153 5.10 -21.56 14.22
C LEU A 153 4.84 -21.88 15.69
N SER A 154 5.90 -21.86 16.50
CA SER A 154 5.79 -21.71 17.95
C SER A 154 5.49 -20.26 18.33
N ASN A 155 4.89 -20.07 19.51
CA ASN A 155 4.72 -18.75 20.15
C ASN A 155 3.91 -17.73 19.33
N ILE A 156 2.92 -18.18 18.55
CA ILE A 156 1.98 -17.30 17.83
C ILE A 156 1.25 -16.36 18.81
N THR A 157 0.91 -16.86 20.00
CA THR A 157 0.27 -16.12 21.11
C THR A 157 1.04 -14.87 21.51
N ASP A 158 2.37 -14.96 21.53
CA ASP A 158 3.26 -13.90 22.04
C ASP A 158 3.43 -12.76 21.04
N LYS A 159 2.95 -12.97 19.80
CA LYS A 159 3.03 -12.08 18.65
C LYS A 159 1.66 -11.59 18.18
N LEU A 160 0.59 -12.06 18.82
CA LEU A 160 -0.80 -11.78 18.49
C LEU A 160 -1.32 -10.60 19.32
N ASN A 161 -1.77 -9.56 18.63
CA ASN A 161 -2.45 -8.40 19.19
C ASN A 161 -3.89 -8.38 18.65
N LEU A 162 -4.88 -8.53 19.54
CA LEU A 162 -6.30 -8.52 19.18
C LEU A 162 -6.90 -7.13 19.36
N LYS A 163 -7.45 -6.57 18.27
CA LYS A 163 -8.22 -5.31 18.30
C LYS A 163 -9.70 -5.62 18.07
N THR A 164 -10.52 -5.50 19.10
CA THR A 164 -11.97 -5.68 18.99
C THR A 164 -12.61 -4.59 18.13
N LEU A 165 -13.49 -4.95 17.20
CA LEU A 165 -14.25 -4.01 16.38
C LEU A 165 -15.46 -3.47 17.18
N ASN A 166 -15.17 -2.68 18.22
CA ASN A 166 -16.11 -2.25 19.27
C ASN A 166 -17.34 -1.43 18.81
N ASN A 167 -17.45 -1.06 17.53
CA ASN A 167 -18.63 -0.37 16.99
C ASN A 167 -19.68 -1.30 16.38
N ILE A 168 -19.42 -2.62 16.27
CA ILE A 168 -20.48 -3.59 16.00
C ILE A 168 -21.18 -3.94 17.32
N GLN A 169 -21.84 -2.96 17.94
CA GLN A 169 -22.97 -3.32 18.78
C GLN A 169 -24.06 -3.87 17.84
N ILE A 170 -24.05 -5.18 17.60
CA ILE A 170 -25.33 -5.86 17.41
C ILE A 170 -25.98 -5.81 18.79
N ASN A 171 -26.69 -4.70 19.02
CA ASN A 171 -27.91 -4.78 19.78
C ASN A 171 -28.64 -6.00 19.24
N ASN A 172 -28.81 -7.02 20.07
CA ASN A 172 -29.70 -8.14 19.80
C ASN A 172 -31.19 -7.70 19.84
N ASN A 173 -31.44 -6.44 19.47
CA ASN A 173 -32.61 -6.02 18.73
C ASN A 173 -32.66 -6.88 17.46
N TYR A 174 -33.31 -8.04 17.61
CA TYR A 174 -34.31 -8.46 16.66
C TYR A 174 -35.13 -7.22 16.30
N GLY A 175 -34.83 -6.60 15.15
CA GLY A 175 -35.50 -5.40 14.64
C GLY A 175 -36.93 -5.66 14.16
N GLY A 176 -37.54 -6.77 14.57
CA GLY A 176 -38.97 -7.01 14.49
C GLY A 176 -39.63 -6.53 15.78
N THR A 177 -40.77 -5.87 15.66
CA THR A 177 -41.64 -5.52 16.78
C THR A 177 -41.82 -6.73 17.71
N ILE A 178 -41.58 -6.56 19.01
CA ILE A 178 -41.90 -7.60 20.00
C ILE A 178 -43.41 -7.53 20.26
N TYR A 179 -44.11 -8.59 19.85
CA TYR A 179 -45.54 -8.73 20.07
C TYR A 179 -45.77 -9.35 21.44
N HIS A 180 -46.78 -8.86 22.16
CA HIS A 180 -47.21 -9.40 23.44
C HIS A 180 -48.57 -10.08 23.24
N ASP A 181 -48.74 -11.30 23.75
CA ASP A 181 -50.06 -11.90 23.83
C ASP A 181 -50.86 -11.36 25.05
N VAL A 182 -52.12 -11.77 25.16
CA VAL A 182 -53.01 -11.39 26.27
C VAL A 182 -52.60 -11.97 27.64
N TYR A 183 -51.57 -12.83 27.67
CA TYR A 183 -51.03 -13.46 28.88
C TYR A 183 -49.66 -12.88 29.26
N GLY A 184 -49.15 -11.89 28.51
CA GLY A 184 -47.87 -11.24 28.76
C GLY A 184 -46.64 -12.01 28.24
N ASN A 185 -46.83 -13.02 27.38
CA ASN A 185 -45.71 -13.68 26.69
C ASN A 185 -45.24 -12.84 25.51
N CYS A 186 -43.92 -12.83 25.27
CA CYS A 186 -43.31 -12.08 24.19
C CYS A 186 -43.00 -12.97 22.99
N TYR A 187 -43.23 -12.43 21.79
CA TYR A 187 -43.01 -13.12 20.52
C TYR A 187 -42.28 -12.21 19.53
N VAL A 188 -41.46 -12.81 18.69
CA VAL A 188 -40.87 -12.17 17.50
C VAL A 188 -41.31 -12.92 16.25
N VAL A 189 -41.37 -12.20 15.13
CA VAL A 189 -41.63 -12.81 13.82
C VAL A 189 -40.43 -13.69 13.44
N ASP A 190 -40.72 -14.94 13.12
CA ASP A 190 -39.77 -15.94 12.63
C ASP A 190 -39.69 -15.88 11.09
N LYS A 191 -40.84 -16.03 10.42
CA LYS A 191 -40.95 -15.95 8.96
C LYS A 191 -42.19 -15.21 8.51
N ILE A 192 -42.06 -14.63 7.33
CA ILE A 192 -43.14 -14.01 6.57
C ILE A 192 -43.19 -14.73 5.22
N ASN A 193 -44.26 -15.47 4.97
CA ASN A 193 -44.52 -16.14 3.70
C ASN A 193 -45.58 -15.33 2.93
N ASP A 194 -45.23 -14.83 1.74
CA ASP A 194 -46.22 -14.35 0.78
C ASP A 194 -46.82 -15.57 0.07
N LEU A 195 -48.14 -15.75 0.16
CA LEU A 195 -48.85 -16.88 -0.43
C LEU A 195 -49.17 -16.66 -1.93
N GLY A 196 -48.75 -15.54 -2.51
CA GLY A 196 -48.86 -15.22 -3.94
C GLY A 196 -50.26 -14.76 -4.39
N ASN A 197 -51.22 -14.70 -3.47
CA ASN A 197 -52.57 -14.16 -3.65
C ASN A 197 -52.77 -12.78 -2.98
N GLY A 198 -51.71 -12.21 -2.39
CA GLY A 198 -51.76 -10.99 -1.58
C GLY A 198 -52.04 -11.23 -0.09
N GLU A 199 -52.19 -12.49 0.34
CA GLU A 199 -52.21 -12.86 1.76
C GLU A 199 -50.79 -13.17 2.26
N ILE A 200 -50.51 -12.74 3.49
CA ILE A 200 -49.22 -12.90 4.14
C ILE A 200 -49.41 -13.78 5.39
N GLU A 201 -48.78 -14.95 5.39
CA GLU A 201 -48.70 -15.82 6.55
C GLU A 201 -47.46 -15.46 7.38
N THR A 202 -47.65 -15.21 8.68
CA THR A 202 -46.55 -14.83 9.59
C THR A 202 -46.42 -15.87 10.71
N THR A 203 -45.25 -16.48 10.86
CA THR A 203 -44.93 -17.35 11.98
C THR A 203 -44.26 -16.56 13.11
N PHE A 204 -44.51 -16.96 14.34
CA PHE A 204 -43.98 -16.31 15.54
C PHE A 204 -43.24 -17.33 16.41
N ILE A 205 -42.10 -16.94 16.96
CA ILE A 205 -41.39 -17.69 18.00
C ILE A 205 -41.56 -16.96 19.34
N GLN A 206 -41.98 -17.71 20.36
CA GLN A 206 -42.03 -17.22 21.73
C GLN A 206 -40.60 -17.03 22.26
N ILE A 207 -40.33 -15.87 22.84
CA ILE A 207 -39.06 -15.52 23.46
C ILE A 207 -39.27 -15.17 24.93
N LYS A 208 -38.20 -15.23 25.73
CA LYS A 208 -38.23 -14.64 27.07
C LYS A 208 -38.44 -13.13 26.91
N CYS A 209 -39.45 -12.57 27.56
CA CYS A 209 -39.65 -11.12 27.59
C CYS A 209 -38.39 -10.43 28.11
N PRO A 210 -37.94 -9.32 27.50
CA PRO A 210 -36.84 -8.54 28.04
C PRO A 210 -37.22 -8.05 29.44
N GLU A 211 -36.37 -8.35 30.42
CA GLU A 211 -36.54 -7.85 31.79
C GLU A 211 -36.48 -6.32 31.73
N SER A 212 -37.56 -5.68 32.15
CA SER A 212 -37.87 -4.31 31.76
C SER A 212 -36.89 -3.30 32.37
N LEU A 213 -36.59 -2.23 31.62
CA LEU A 213 -36.32 -0.94 32.25
C LEU A 213 -37.52 -0.61 33.15
N ASP A 214 -37.23 -0.47 34.43
CA ASP A 214 -38.19 -0.59 35.52
C ASP A 214 -39.39 0.36 35.37
N SER A 215 -40.58 -0.18 35.13
CA SER A 215 -41.83 0.58 35.17
C SER A 215 -42.26 0.76 36.63
N GLY A 216 -41.57 1.67 37.32
CA GLY A 216 -41.89 2.05 38.70
C GLY A 216 -43.35 2.50 38.86
N PRO A 217 -43.96 2.29 40.04
CA PRO A 217 -45.40 2.44 40.21
C PRO A 217 -45.88 3.89 40.05
N SER A 218 -47.05 4.02 39.41
CA SER A 218 -47.75 5.28 39.19
C SER A 218 -48.06 6.04 40.48
N THR A 219 -47.49 7.24 40.62
CA THR A 219 -48.12 8.35 41.36
C THR A 219 -47.95 9.69 40.62
N GLY A 220 -48.80 9.92 39.63
CA GLY A 220 -49.30 11.26 39.24
C GLY A 220 -48.36 12.25 38.52
N GLY A 221 -48.69 12.58 37.27
CA GLY A 221 -48.24 13.81 36.60
C GLY A 221 -47.65 13.60 35.20
N SER A 222 -48.46 13.84 34.16
CA SER A 222 -48.05 13.82 32.73
C SER A 222 -46.81 14.69 32.46
N ASN A 223 -45.88 14.34 31.54
CA ASN A 223 -46.17 14.18 30.11
C ASN A 223 -44.98 13.64 29.28
N SER A 224 -45.27 13.23 28.04
CA SER A 224 -44.37 12.95 26.88
C SER A 224 -43.64 11.59 26.81
N GLY A 225 -43.52 11.05 25.59
CA GLY A 225 -42.72 9.84 25.28
C GLY A 225 -43.49 8.56 24.92
N GLY A 226 -44.77 8.64 24.50
CA GLY A 226 -45.60 7.45 24.23
C GLY A 226 -45.09 6.56 23.10
N VAL A 227 -44.77 5.30 23.44
CA VAL A 227 -44.55 4.20 22.47
C VAL A 227 -45.86 3.91 21.74
N ASN A 228 -45.82 3.74 20.41
CA ASN A 228 -46.98 3.32 19.62
C ASN A 228 -47.34 1.86 19.92
N VAL A 229 -48.26 1.64 20.87
CA VAL A 229 -48.86 0.34 21.14
C VAL A 229 -50.03 0.11 20.17
N ILE A 230 -49.82 -0.72 19.14
CA ILE A 230 -50.91 -1.19 18.28
C ILE A 230 -51.55 -2.41 18.93
N ILE A 231 -52.70 -2.21 19.57
CA ILE A 231 -53.55 -3.30 20.06
C ILE A 231 -54.38 -3.82 18.88
N ILE A 232 -54.10 -5.03 18.40
CA ILE A 232 -54.93 -5.68 17.37
C ILE A 232 -56.19 -6.26 18.05
N GLY A 233 -57.18 -5.40 18.25
CA GLY A 233 -58.56 -5.83 18.47
C GLY A 233 -59.17 -6.27 17.15
N GLY A 234 -59.90 -7.39 17.14
CA GLY A 234 -60.55 -7.89 15.93
C GLY A 234 -61.66 -6.95 15.45
N GLY A 235 -61.46 -6.31 14.29
CA GLY A 235 -62.52 -5.67 13.50
C GLY A 235 -62.42 -4.15 13.34
N SER A 236 -62.36 -3.73 12.08
CA SER A 236 -62.62 -2.37 11.56
C SER A 236 -61.50 -1.32 11.67
N SER A 237 -61.38 -0.53 10.60
CA SER A 237 -60.40 0.54 10.36
C SER A 237 -60.83 1.89 10.97
N ILE A 238 -59.89 2.84 11.15
CA ILE A 238 -60.04 4.27 10.74
C ILE A 238 -58.76 5.13 10.89
N ASN A 239 -58.70 6.08 9.95
CA ASN A 239 -57.85 7.25 9.67
C ASN A 239 -57.19 8.08 10.81
N ILE A 240 -56.16 8.86 10.43
CA ILE A 240 -55.33 9.75 11.29
C ILE A 240 -55.68 11.24 11.06
N GLY A 241 -55.67 12.05 12.13
CA GLY A 241 -55.93 13.51 12.11
C GLY A 241 -54.88 14.34 12.88
N SER A 242 -54.81 15.65 12.60
CA SER A 242 -53.64 16.52 12.80
C SER A 242 -53.72 17.60 13.89
N GLY A 243 -52.56 18.06 14.41
CA GLY A 243 -52.37 19.32 15.17
C GLY A 243 -52.07 19.13 16.68
N GLN A 244 -51.47 20.07 17.42
CA GLN A 244 -50.90 21.40 17.08
C GLN A 244 -49.91 21.89 18.18
N TRP A 245 -49.40 23.12 18.07
CA TRP A 245 -48.25 23.71 18.79
C TRP A 245 -48.53 24.31 20.20
N MET A 246 -47.49 24.38 21.07
CA MET A 246 -47.08 25.46 22.04
C MET A 246 -45.96 24.87 22.96
N SER A 247 -44.78 25.45 23.25
CA SER A 247 -44.26 26.82 23.53
C SER A 247 -44.19 27.17 25.03
N ILE A 248 -43.11 27.88 25.43
CA ILE A 248 -42.72 28.38 26.78
C ILE A 248 -42.16 27.26 27.72
N GLY A 249 -41.04 27.43 28.46
CA GLY A 249 -40.00 28.48 28.45
C GLY A 249 -39.31 28.65 29.82
N GLY A 250 -37.99 28.98 29.83
CA GLY A 250 -37.35 29.75 30.91
C GLY A 250 -36.54 29.05 32.01
N GLY A 251 -35.20 29.12 31.88
CA GLY A 251 -34.30 29.65 32.93
C GLY A 251 -33.73 28.71 34.01
N GLY A 252 -32.39 28.74 34.17
CA GLY A 252 -31.70 28.17 35.34
C GLY A 252 -30.20 27.90 35.12
N ASN A 253 -29.34 28.88 35.43
CA ASN A 253 -27.88 28.71 35.39
C ASN A 253 -27.36 27.87 36.57
N GLY A 254 -26.29 27.09 36.37
CA GLY A 254 -25.53 26.42 37.42
C GLY A 254 -24.23 25.82 36.89
N GLU A 255 -23.09 26.42 37.24
CA GLU A 255 -21.77 26.08 36.69
C GLU A 255 -21.01 25.01 37.50
N PHE A 256 -20.33 24.11 36.75
CA PHE A 256 -18.99 23.52 36.93
C PHE A 256 -18.51 22.82 38.22
N ASN A 257 -17.65 21.82 37.93
CA ASN A 257 -16.74 21.03 38.79
C ASN A 257 -17.40 19.96 39.70
N THR A 258 -16.81 18.77 39.85
CA THR A 258 -15.38 18.42 39.71
C THR A 258 -15.17 17.00 39.12
N ILE A 259 -14.06 16.79 38.42
CA ILE A 259 -13.62 15.46 37.94
C ILE A 259 -13.19 14.60 39.13
N GLY A 260 -13.76 13.39 39.25
CA GLY A 260 -13.37 12.38 40.23
C GLY A 260 -12.76 11.15 39.55
N ASN A 261 -11.57 10.74 40.02
CA ASN A 261 -10.76 9.68 39.39
C ASN A 261 -11.48 8.33 39.29
N ILE A 262 -11.39 7.69 38.12
CA ILE A 262 -11.69 6.26 37.97
C ILE A 262 -10.51 5.46 38.55
N ASN A 263 -10.74 4.77 39.67
CA ASN A 263 -9.80 3.77 40.15
C ASN A 263 -9.81 2.56 39.22
N ILE A 264 -8.64 2.23 38.67
CA ILE A 264 -8.41 0.94 38.01
C ILE A 264 -8.45 -0.12 39.12
N ILE A 265 -9.47 -0.98 39.12
CA ILE A 265 -9.50 -2.17 39.97
C ILE A 265 -8.59 -3.21 39.34
N THR A 266 -7.45 -3.44 39.96
CA THR A 266 -6.56 -4.57 39.68
C THR A 266 -7.12 -5.85 40.30
N ASP A 267 -7.04 -6.94 39.53
CA ASP A 267 -6.97 -8.34 39.95
C ASP A 267 -8.13 -8.93 40.78
N ASN A 268 -9.01 -9.65 40.07
CA ASN A 268 -9.72 -10.81 40.63
C ASN A 268 -9.21 -12.07 39.90
N PRO A 269 -8.41 -12.95 40.56
CA PRO A 269 -7.75 -14.07 39.89
C PRO A 269 -8.64 -15.30 39.65
N ASN A 270 -9.95 -15.21 39.88
CA ASN A 270 -10.90 -16.34 39.78
C ASN A 270 -12.06 -16.11 38.79
N SER A 271 -11.84 -15.39 37.68
CA SER A 271 -12.71 -15.55 36.52
C SER A 271 -12.31 -16.81 35.75
N SER A 272 -13.30 -17.61 35.35
CA SER A 272 -13.09 -18.76 34.47
C SER A 272 -12.47 -18.28 33.16
N SER A 273 -11.24 -18.74 32.90
CA SER A 273 -10.46 -18.36 31.72
C SER A 273 -11.29 -18.55 30.45
N ILE A 274 -11.49 -17.45 29.72
CA ILE A 274 -12.00 -17.46 28.35
C ILE A 274 -11.14 -18.47 27.56
N PRO A 275 -11.73 -19.41 26.80
CA PRO A 275 -10.95 -20.31 25.95
C PRO A 275 -10.07 -19.45 25.03
N PHE A 276 -8.75 -19.55 25.20
CA PHE A 276 -7.81 -18.62 24.57
C PHE A 276 -7.99 -18.68 23.05
N LEU A 277 -8.27 -17.53 22.43
CA LEU A 277 -8.61 -17.42 21.00
C LEU A 277 -7.36 -17.58 20.13
N ILE A 278 -6.83 -18.80 20.04
CA ILE A 278 -5.74 -19.14 19.12
C ILE A 278 -6.32 -19.32 17.72
N THR A 279 -6.49 -18.21 17.00
CA THR A 279 -6.63 -18.28 15.56
C THR A 279 -5.28 -18.60 14.93
N SER A 280 -5.29 -19.49 13.94
CA SER A 280 -4.10 -19.66 13.09
C SER A 280 -4.14 -18.60 12.00
N PRO A 281 -3.01 -17.96 11.68
CA PRO A 281 -2.99 -16.94 10.64
C PRO A 281 -3.42 -17.55 9.29
N VAL A 282 -4.30 -16.85 8.58
CA VAL A 282 -4.51 -17.06 7.16
C VAL A 282 -3.56 -16.11 6.43
N LEU A 283 -2.58 -16.70 5.74
CA LEU A 283 -1.73 -15.97 4.82
C LEU A 283 -2.30 -16.04 3.40
N ALA A 284 -1.96 -15.03 2.61
CA ALA A 284 -2.14 -15.04 1.17
C ALA A 284 -1.58 -16.33 0.56
N ASP A 285 -2.18 -16.82 -0.53
CA ASP A 285 -1.31 -17.44 -1.53
C ASP A 285 -0.34 -16.35 -2.00
N ASN A 286 0.96 -16.67 -2.05
CA ASN A 286 2.05 -15.74 -2.36
C ASN A 286 2.02 -15.11 -3.78
N THR A 287 0.90 -15.19 -4.49
CA THR A 287 0.61 -14.34 -5.63
C THR A 287 0.41 -12.90 -5.14
N ASN A 288 1.31 -11.99 -5.54
CA ASN A 288 1.23 -10.54 -5.32
C ASN A 288 -0.05 -9.86 -5.90
N SER A 289 -1.01 -10.62 -6.39
CA SER A 289 -2.21 -10.17 -7.08
C SER A 289 -3.25 -9.51 -6.19
N GLY A 290 -3.44 -9.96 -4.93
CA GLY A 290 -4.54 -9.48 -4.07
C GLY A 290 -4.44 -7.99 -3.72
N LEU A 291 -3.30 -7.55 -3.18
CA LEU A 291 -3.00 -6.15 -2.89
C LEU A 291 -2.90 -5.30 -4.16
N ASN A 292 -2.23 -5.83 -5.19
CA ASN A 292 -2.06 -5.12 -6.44
C ASN A 292 -3.41 -4.86 -7.13
N PHE A 293 -4.33 -5.84 -7.12
CA PHE A 293 -5.68 -5.67 -7.66
C PHE A 293 -6.46 -4.53 -7.01
N VAL A 294 -6.26 -4.27 -5.71
CA VAL A 294 -6.84 -3.09 -5.04
C VAL A 294 -6.29 -1.80 -5.66
N LEU A 295 -4.96 -1.69 -5.81
CA LEU A 295 -4.31 -0.50 -6.39
C LEU A 295 -4.75 -0.25 -7.84
N VAL A 296 -4.78 -1.30 -8.67
CA VAL A 296 -5.21 -1.19 -10.08
C VAL A 296 -6.70 -0.86 -10.19
N LYS A 297 -7.54 -1.37 -9.29
CA LYS A 297 -8.96 -0.99 -9.21
C LYS A 297 -9.14 0.48 -8.83
N GLU A 298 -8.31 1.01 -7.94
CA GLU A 298 -8.33 2.43 -7.56
C GLU A 298 -7.91 3.31 -8.72
N LEU A 299 -6.78 3.01 -9.37
CA LEU A 299 -6.32 3.67 -10.60
C LEU A 299 -7.42 3.71 -11.69
N LYS A 300 -8.17 2.62 -11.85
CA LYS A 300 -9.26 2.51 -12.84
C LYS A 300 -10.45 3.45 -12.59
N LYS A 301 -10.56 4.09 -11.41
CA LYS A 301 -11.57 5.15 -11.18
C LYS A 301 -11.21 6.46 -11.87
N TYR A 302 -9.91 6.72 -12.07
CA TYR A 302 -9.36 7.98 -12.55
C TYR A 302 -8.81 7.89 -13.98
N ILE A 303 -8.32 6.71 -14.37
CA ILE A 303 -7.71 6.42 -15.67
C ILE A 303 -8.54 5.39 -16.44
N ASN A 304 -8.75 5.62 -17.74
CA ASN A 304 -9.48 4.68 -18.60
C ASN A 304 -8.59 3.51 -19.06
N LEU A 305 -8.25 2.62 -18.13
CA LEU A 305 -7.37 1.48 -18.38
C LEU A 305 -7.96 0.49 -19.40
N THR A 306 -7.24 0.26 -20.48
CA THR A 306 -7.45 -0.89 -21.39
C THR A 306 -7.22 -2.21 -20.66
N ASN A 307 -7.76 -3.32 -21.19
CA ASN A 307 -7.52 -4.65 -20.62
C ASN A 307 -6.03 -5.03 -20.57
N GLN A 308 -5.22 -4.56 -21.53
CA GLN A 308 -3.78 -4.80 -21.55
C GLN A 308 -3.06 -4.04 -20.43
N GLN A 309 -3.37 -2.74 -20.25
CA GLN A 309 -2.81 -1.93 -19.16
C GLN A 309 -3.25 -2.43 -17.78
N PHE A 310 -4.52 -2.81 -17.63
CA PHE A 310 -5.04 -3.41 -16.41
C PHE A 310 -4.27 -4.69 -16.04
N ASN A 311 -4.12 -5.62 -16.99
CA ASN A 311 -3.36 -6.86 -16.77
C ASN A 311 -1.86 -6.61 -16.57
N PHE A 312 -1.26 -5.63 -17.23
CA PHE A 312 0.14 -5.23 -16.99
C PHE A 312 0.31 -4.79 -15.53
N LEU A 313 -0.51 -3.84 -15.08
CA LEU A 313 -0.44 -3.31 -13.71
C LEU A 313 -0.67 -4.41 -12.67
N LEU A 314 -1.62 -5.33 -12.88
CA LEU A 314 -1.86 -6.47 -11.97
C LEU A 314 -0.65 -7.38 -11.74
N ASN A 315 0.31 -7.40 -12.67
CA ASN A 315 1.55 -8.17 -12.54
C ASN A 315 2.74 -7.30 -12.10
N ASN A 316 2.59 -5.96 -12.09
CA ASN A 316 3.65 -4.98 -11.86
C ASN A 316 3.34 -4.05 -10.67
N ASN A 317 3.34 -4.61 -9.46
CA ASN A 317 2.88 -3.92 -8.24
C ASN A 317 3.57 -2.58 -7.97
N SER A 318 4.87 -2.44 -8.29
CA SER A 318 5.61 -1.18 -8.12
C SER A 318 5.04 -0.06 -8.99
N PHE A 319 4.74 -0.32 -10.26
CA PHE A 319 4.08 0.66 -11.12
C PHE A 319 2.70 1.05 -10.57
N SER A 320 1.89 0.08 -10.13
CA SER A 320 0.56 0.36 -9.54
C SER A 320 0.62 1.26 -8.31
N SER A 321 1.50 0.97 -7.35
CA SER A 321 1.59 1.76 -6.11
C SER A 321 2.14 3.16 -6.36
N HIS A 322 3.19 3.28 -7.17
CA HIS A 322 3.83 4.56 -7.43
C HIS A 322 2.99 5.47 -8.33
N PHE A 323 2.28 4.92 -9.32
CA PHE A 323 1.36 5.69 -10.15
C PHE A 323 0.18 6.23 -9.34
N LEU A 324 -0.38 5.43 -8.42
CA LEU A 324 -1.47 5.91 -7.55
C LEU A 324 -0.98 7.03 -6.63
N ASN A 325 0.16 6.84 -5.96
CA ASN A 325 0.77 7.87 -5.11
C ASN A 325 1.11 9.17 -5.87
N TYR A 326 1.57 9.06 -7.12
CA TYR A 326 1.84 10.23 -7.97
C TYR A 326 0.56 11.02 -8.28
N LEU A 327 -0.54 10.34 -8.62
CA LEU A 327 -1.84 10.99 -8.83
C LEU A 327 -2.39 11.62 -7.54
N GLU A 328 -2.32 10.90 -6.42
CA GLU A 328 -2.73 11.41 -5.09
C GLU A 328 -1.98 12.69 -4.73
N THR A 329 -0.65 12.68 -4.88
CA THR A 329 0.22 13.85 -4.62
C THR A 329 -0.15 15.04 -5.52
N ASN A 330 -0.58 14.79 -6.75
CA ASN A 330 -1.01 15.80 -7.72
C ASN A 330 -2.53 16.08 -7.68
N ASN A 331 -3.25 15.62 -6.64
CA ASN A 331 -4.69 15.79 -6.46
C ASN A 331 -5.54 15.31 -7.67
N PHE A 332 -5.06 14.29 -8.38
CA PHE A 332 -5.69 13.72 -9.59
C PHE A 332 -5.98 14.78 -10.68
N ASN A 333 -5.10 15.77 -10.83
CA ASN A 333 -5.23 16.78 -11.89
C ASN A 333 -5.09 16.17 -13.30
N SER A 334 -5.58 16.88 -14.31
CA SER A 334 -5.60 16.46 -15.72
C SER A 334 -4.22 16.07 -16.26
N GLU A 335 -3.21 16.85 -15.92
CA GLU A 335 -1.83 16.74 -16.37
C GLU A 335 -1.16 15.46 -15.82
N SER A 336 -1.42 15.15 -14.54
CA SER A 336 -0.95 13.92 -13.89
C SER A 336 -1.64 12.67 -14.46
N ILE A 337 -2.94 12.74 -14.77
CA ILE A 337 -3.68 11.66 -15.43
C ILE A 337 -3.13 11.42 -16.85
N GLU A 338 -2.95 12.48 -17.66
CA GLU A 338 -2.37 12.39 -19.00
C GLU A 338 -0.96 11.81 -18.97
N PHE A 339 -0.14 12.22 -18.00
CA PHE A 339 1.20 11.67 -17.82
C PHE A 339 1.16 10.17 -17.50
N ILE A 340 0.29 9.71 -16.60
CA ILE A 340 0.20 8.27 -16.29
C ILE A 340 -0.40 7.47 -17.45
N GLU A 341 -1.39 7.99 -18.19
CA GLU A 341 -1.92 7.36 -19.41
C GLU A 341 -0.84 7.19 -20.49
N TRP A 342 0.01 8.20 -20.70
CA TRP A 342 1.18 8.10 -21.57
C TRP A 342 2.20 7.08 -21.03
N SER A 343 2.47 7.12 -19.71
CA SER A 343 3.47 6.27 -19.04
C SER A 343 3.11 4.79 -19.18
N LEU A 344 1.83 4.45 -19.02
CA LEU A 344 1.30 3.11 -19.19
C LEU A 344 1.53 2.56 -20.60
N ASN A 345 1.39 3.39 -21.64
CA ASN A 345 1.69 2.98 -23.01
C ASN A 345 3.20 2.78 -23.19
N PHE A 346 4.02 3.71 -22.68
CA PHE A 346 5.48 3.62 -22.76
C PHE A 346 6.03 2.34 -22.10
N ILE A 347 5.62 2.01 -20.87
CA ILE A 347 6.15 0.84 -20.14
C ILE A 347 5.62 -0.49 -20.70
N ILE A 348 4.49 -0.50 -21.41
CA ILE A 348 3.99 -1.69 -22.11
C ILE A 348 4.75 -1.92 -23.42
N GLU A 349 5.14 -0.84 -24.11
CA GLU A 349 6.04 -0.90 -25.28
C GLU A 349 7.47 -1.30 -24.87
N ASN A 350 7.87 -1.04 -23.62
CA ASN A 350 9.22 -1.25 -23.09
C ASN A 350 9.17 -2.08 -21.78
N SER A 351 8.59 -3.28 -21.84
CA SER A 351 8.25 -4.10 -20.66
C SER A 351 9.42 -4.55 -19.79
N ASP A 352 10.65 -4.42 -20.28
CA ASP A 352 11.88 -4.77 -19.55
C ASP A 352 12.36 -3.62 -18.64
N ILE A 353 11.80 -2.41 -18.80
CA ILE A 353 12.12 -1.23 -17.96
C ILE A 353 11.47 -1.41 -16.57
N THR A 354 12.30 -1.38 -15.53
CA THR A 354 11.84 -1.40 -14.14
C THR A 354 11.27 -0.04 -13.71
N TYR A 355 10.51 0.00 -12.60
CA TYR A 355 10.01 1.27 -12.08
C TYR A 355 11.15 2.23 -11.65
N GLU A 356 12.27 1.75 -11.10
CA GLU A 356 13.41 2.61 -10.71
C GLU A 356 14.01 3.32 -11.94
N GLU A 357 14.12 2.62 -13.06
CA GLU A 357 14.60 3.17 -14.33
C GLU A 357 13.58 4.15 -14.94
N PHE A 358 12.29 3.78 -14.97
CA PHE A 358 11.23 4.68 -15.41
C PHE A 358 11.20 5.99 -14.60
N GLU A 359 11.30 5.88 -13.28
CA GLU A 359 11.36 7.03 -12.37
C GLU A 359 12.60 7.89 -12.65
N ASN A 360 13.77 7.25 -12.83
CA ASN A 360 15.03 7.90 -13.18
C ASN A 360 14.93 8.75 -14.45
N PHE A 361 14.26 8.22 -15.47
CA PHE A 361 14.07 8.91 -16.75
C PHE A 361 13.06 10.05 -16.65
N PHE A 362 11.89 9.84 -16.04
CA PHE A 362 10.71 10.68 -16.27
C PHE A 362 10.05 11.28 -15.01
N MET A 363 10.54 10.99 -13.80
CA MET A 363 9.89 11.45 -12.55
C MET A 363 10.82 12.13 -11.53
N ARG A 364 12.14 12.20 -11.79
CA ARG A 364 13.08 12.87 -10.87
C ARG A 364 12.93 14.40 -10.92
N GLU A 365 12.63 15.00 -9.76
CA GLU A 365 12.50 16.44 -9.57
C GLU A 365 13.82 17.19 -9.82
N SER A 366 13.73 18.48 -10.21
CA SER A 366 14.88 19.39 -10.19
C SER A 366 15.57 19.45 -8.82
N GLU A 367 16.89 19.33 -8.84
CA GLU A 367 17.78 19.52 -7.68
C GLU A 367 17.91 20.98 -7.23
N GLY A 368 17.35 21.92 -8.00
CA GLY A 368 17.40 23.36 -7.76
C GLY A 368 18.53 24.10 -8.49
N LEU A 369 18.62 25.40 -8.21
CA LEU A 369 19.56 26.32 -8.86
C LEU A 369 21.02 26.01 -8.50
N ASP A 370 21.91 26.24 -9.46
CA ASP A 370 23.31 25.81 -9.46
C ASP A 370 24.27 26.95 -9.86
N GLY A 371 24.12 28.14 -9.26
CA GLY A 371 25.00 29.28 -9.55
C GLY A 371 24.74 29.94 -10.91
N GLU A 372 25.75 30.61 -11.47
CA GLU A 372 25.62 31.40 -12.70
C GLU A 372 26.64 31.01 -13.78
N TYR A 373 26.32 31.34 -15.04
CA TYR A 373 27.09 31.00 -16.22
C TYR A 373 27.39 32.24 -17.09
N ASN A 374 28.67 32.55 -17.29
CA ASN A 374 29.11 33.65 -18.16
C ASN A 374 29.25 33.20 -19.63
N GLU A 375 28.20 33.44 -20.43
CA GLU A 375 28.16 33.08 -21.87
C GLU A 375 29.33 33.70 -22.67
N ASN A 376 29.76 34.93 -22.38
CA ASN A 376 30.85 35.58 -23.11
C ASN A 376 32.22 34.93 -22.86
N TYR A 377 32.45 34.36 -21.67
CA TYR A 377 33.69 33.64 -21.36
C TYR A 377 33.69 32.26 -22.02
N TRP A 378 32.60 31.50 -21.86
CA TRP A 378 32.53 30.12 -22.36
C TRP A 378 32.42 30.01 -23.88
N SER A 379 31.82 31.01 -24.54
CA SER A 379 31.72 31.08 -26.01
C SER A 379 33.00 31.55 -26.73
N ASP A 380 34.04 32.00 -26.01
CA ASP A 380 35.32 32.36 -26.64
C ASP A 380 35.95 31.14 -27.33
N PRO A 381 36.18 31.16 -28.66
CA PRO A 381 36.83 30.07 -29.37
C PRO A 381 38.31 29.92 -29.00
N ASN A 382 38.94 30.95 -28.42
CA ASN A 382 40.34 30.93 -27.99
C ASN A 382 40.51 30.42 -26.55
N LEU A 383 39.42 30.34 -25.76
CA LEU A 383 39.45 29.74 -24.43
C LEU A 383 39.70 28.23 -24.56
N THR A 384 40.91 27.82 -24.20
CA THR A 384 41.39 26.43 -24.21
C THR A 384 41.84 26.03 -22.81
N PHE A 385 41.67 24.75 -22.47
CA PHE A 385 42.24 24.14 -21.27
C PHE A 385 43.29 23.10 -21.69
N PRO A 386 44.26 22.76 -20.82
CA PRO A 386 45.17 21.65 -21.08
C PRO A 386 44.37 20.36 -21.31
N THR A 387 44.61 19.67 -22.42
CA THR A 387 43.97 18.39 -22.72
C THR A 387 44.32 17.37 -21.64
N GLN A 388 43.32 16.64 -21.16
CA GLN A 388 43.50 15.56 -20.19
C GLN A 388 42.91 14.26 -20.76
N THR A 389 43.41 13.12 -20.31
CA THR A 389 42.79 11.82 -20.61
C THR A 389 41.51 11.66 -19.80
N LEU A 390 40.47 11.11 -20.42
CA LEU A 390 39.30 10.64 -19.68
C LEU A 390 39.72 9.52 -18.71
N PRO A 391 39.11 9.44 -17.51
CA PRO A 391 39.35 8.35 -16.58
C PRO A 391 38.69 7.05 -17.07
N SER A 392 39.12 5.90 -16.55
CA SER A 392 38.34 4.67 -16.72
C SER A 392 37.02 4.74 -15.94
N PHE A 393 36.00 4.03 -16.41
CA PHE A 393 34.67 4.04 -15.82
C PHE A 393 34.71 3.63 -14.35
N ASP A 394 35.41 2.54 -14.02
CA ASP A 394 35.55 2.07 -12.63
C ASP A 394 36.20 3.11 -11.72
N ASN A 395 37.28 3.77 -12.14
CA ASN A 395 37.94 4.77 -11.31
C ASN A 395 37.07 6.01 -11.09
N PHE A 396 36.34 6.44 -12.13
CA PHE A 396 35.40 7.54 -12.05
C PHE A 396 34.21 7.22 -11.13
N LYS A 397 33.58 6.05 -11.34
CA LYS A 397 32.45 5.53 -10.57
C LYS A 397 32.80 5.38 -9.08
N ASN A 398 33.93 4.75 -8.76
CA ASN A 398 34.40 4.58 -7.38
C ASN A 398 34.81 5.91 -6.72
N SER A 399 35.15 6.93 -7.51
CA SER A 399 35.49 8.28 -7.05
C SER A 399 34.27 9.18 -6.81
N CYS A 400 33.10 8.84 -7.33
CA CYS A 400 31.88 9.61 -7.14
C CYS A 400 31.22 9.32 -5.78
N PRO A 401 30.67 10.33 -5.07
CA PRO A 401 29.81 10.08 -3.92
C PRO A 401 28.58 9.24 -4.29
N SER A 402 28.37 8.14 -3.55
CA SER A 402 27.18 7.29 -3.69
C SER A 402 25.88 8.08 -3.79
N LYS A 403 24.95 7.62 -4.64
CA LYS A 403 23.60 8.20 -4.83
C LYS A 403 22.80 8.36 -3.54
N TYR A 404 23.10 7.58 -2.51
CA TYR A 404 22.44 7.64 -1.20
C TYR A 404 22.99 8.72 -0.24
N LYS A 405 24.13 9.35 -0.54
CA LYS A 405 24.65 10.48 0.27
C LYS A 405 23.86 11.74 -0.06
N ASN A 406 23.36 12.44 0.96
CA ASN A 406 22.72 13.75 0.78
C ASN A 406 23.77 14.87 0.56
N GLY A 407 23.30 16.06 0.16
CA GLY A 407 24.17 17.20 -0.15
C GLY A 407 25.06 17.65 1.03
N LEU A 408 24.53 17.70 2.25
CA LEU A 408 25.30 18.04 3.45
C LEU A 408 26.46 17.07 3.66
N THR A 409 26.23 15.76 3.52
CA THR A 409 27.29 14.74 3.65
C THR A 409 28.39 14.94 2.61
N VAL A 410 28.03 15.17 1.33
CA VAL A 410 29.00 15.42 0.26
C VAL A 410 29.83 16.69 0.53
N CYS A 411 29.17 17.80 0.86
CA CYS A 411 29.85 19.06 1.16
C CYS A 411 30.68 19.00 2.44
N THR A 412 30.29 18.19 3.43
CA THR A 412 31.06 17.98 4.67
C THR A 412 32.31 17.13 4.43
N GLU A 413 32.24 16.11 3.59
CA GLU A 413 33.38 15.26 3.22
C GLU A 413 34.45 16.03 2.42
N ILE A 414 34.04 17.01 1.61
CA ILE A 414 34.95 17.89 0.87
C ILE A 414 35.44 19.06 1.75
N GLY A 415 34.56 19.60 2.59
CA GLY A 415 34.86 20.72 3.49
C GLY A 415 35.19 22.02 2.77
N GLY A 416 35.97 22.89 3.42
CA GLY A 416 36.48 24.13 2.83
C GLY A 416 35.40 25.15 2.50
N GLU A 417 35.60 25.92 1.44
CA GLU A 417 34.64 26.94 0.99
C GLU A 417 33.31 26.33 0.57
N LEU A 418 33.33 25.12 0.02
CA LEU A 418 32.13 24.41 -0.42
C LEU A 418 31.13 24.18 0.74
N LEU A 419 31.62 23.77 1.91
CA LEU A 419 30.77 23.57 3.09
C LEU A 419 30.21 24.90 3.61
N THR A 420 31.01 25.97 3.58
CA THR A 420 30.56 27.31 3.95
C THR A 420 29.41 27.78 3.05
N MET A 421 29.57 27.61 1.73
CA MET A 421 28.54 27.97 0.75
C MET A 421 27.28 27.12 0.88
N TYR A 422 27.40 25.80 1.07
CA TYR A 422 26.27 24.91 1.34
C TYR A 422 25.44 25.43 2.53
N ASN A 423 26.12 25.69 3.66
CA ASN A 423 25.48 26.18 4.88
C ASN A 423 24.77 27.54 4.66
N GLN A 424 25.40 28.47 3.92
CA GLN A 424 24.81 29.77 3.58
C GLN A 424 23.51 29.61 2.76
N VAL A 425 23.54 28.83 1.68
CA VAL A 425 22.38 28.62 0.81
C VAL A 425 21.24 27.92 1.57
N THR A 426 21.54 26.85 2.31
CA THR A 426 20.51 26.12 3.06
C THR A 426 19.97 26.90 4.27
N SER A 427 20.79 27.74 4.92
CA SER A 427 20.31 28.62 6.00
C SER A 427 19.32 29.69 5.52
N SER A 428 19.32 29.96 4.20
CA SER A 428 18.35 30.84 3.53
C SER A 428 17.09 30.11 3.05
N GLY A 429 16.92 28.81 3.39
CA GLY A 429 15.78 27.99 2.98
C GLY A 429 15.84 27.44 1.55
N ASN A 430 16.94 27.66 0.83
CA ASN A 430 17.09 27.25 -0.57
C ASN A 430 17.66 25.82 -0.68
N LYS A 431 17.20 25.05 -1.68
CA LYS A 431 17.88 23.81 -2.12
C LYS A 431 19.26 24.20 -2.68
N PHE A 432 20.29 23.40 -2.36
CA PHE A 432 21.64 23.55 -2.92
C PHE A 432 21.96 22.36 -3.81
N ASN A 433 22.08 22.59 -5.12
CA ASN A 433 22.34 21.55 -6.10
C ASN A 433 23.78 20.99 -5.92
N THR A 434 23.94 19.67 -5.97
CA THR A 434 25.25 18.99 -5.77
C THR A 434 25.73 18.14 -6.94
N CYS A 435 25.02 18.10 -8.07
CA CYS A 435 25.42 17.26 -9.21
C CYS A 435 26.82 17.62 -9.74
N ALA A 436 27.05 18.90 -10.07
CA ALA A 436 28.34 19.41 -10.55
C ALA A 436 29.50 19.15 -9.59
N ILE A 437 29.22 19.20 -8.28
CA ILE A 437 30.19 18.94 -7.21
C ILE A 437 30.54 17.46 -7.10
N ARG A 438 29.57 16.56 -7.22
CA ARG A 438 29.79 15.11 -7.20
C ARG A 438 30.66 14.67 -8.37
N ILE A 439 30.34 15.16 -9.58
CA ILE A 439 31.13 14.88 -10.78
C ILE A 439 32.49 15.56 -10.72
N SER A 440 32.59 16.78 -10.19
CA SER A 440 33.89 17.41 -9.91
C SER A 440 34.75 16.58 -8.96
N ARG A 441 34.18 15.99 -7.91
CA ARG A 441 34.88 15.07 -7.02
C ARG A 441 35.29 13.79 -7.74
N ALA A 442 34.39 13.20 -8.53
CA ALA A 442 34.66 11.99 -9.30
C ALA A 442 35.87 12.19 -10.23
N LEU A 443 35.90 13.29 -10.99
CA LEU A 443 37.01 13.71 -11.84
C LEU A 443 38.32 13.90 -11.04
N ASN A 444 38.27 14.74 -10.00
CA ASN A 444 39.42 15.06 -9.14
C ASN A 444 40.08 13.84 -8.48
N TYR A 445 39.30 12.81 -8.17
CA TYR A 445 39.78 11.60 -7.50
C TYR A 445 40.07 10.44 -8.48
N SER A 446 39.60 10.53 -9.72
CA SER A 446 39.97 9.62 -10.83
C SER A 446 41.17 10.11 -11.66
N GLY A 447 41.90 11.13 -11.19
CA GLY A 447 43.15 11.60 -11.80
C GLY A 447 43.02 12.81 -12.74
N VAL A 448 41.82 13.35 -12.94
CA VAL A 448 41.59 14.56 -13.74
C VAL A 448 41.73 15.80 -12.84
N THR A 449 42.58 16.75 -13.21
CA THR A 449 42.77 17.99 -12.45
C THR A 449 41.81 19.08 -12.92
N ILE A 450 40.94 19.56 -12.04
CA ILE A 450 40.11 20.75 -12.29
C ILE A 450 40.90 22.01 -11.91
N PRO A 451 41.16 22.93 -12.85
CA PRO A 451 41.83 24.20 -12.56
C PRO A 451 40.89 25.14 -11.78
N ALA A 452 41.46 26.15 -11.11
CA ALA A 452 40.66 27.27 -10.62
C ALA A 452 40.15 28.06 -11.83
N LEU A 453 38.83 28.15 -11.98
CA LEU A 453 38.18 28.92 -13.04
C LEU A 453 37.99 30.37 -12.55
N PRO A 454 38.06 31.37 -13.45
CA PRO A 454 37.83 32.76 -13.06
C PRO A 454 36.39 32.95 -12.58
N ASP A 455 36.18 33.86 -11.64
CA ASP A 455 34.84 34.26 -11.21
C ASP A 455 34.07 34.93 -12.36
N ASN A 456 32.74 34.83 -12.32
CA ASN A 456 31.86 35.54 -13.23
C ASN A 456 31.94 37.06 -12.99
N PRO A 457 31.55 37.91 -13.96
CA PRO A 457 31.70 39.37 -13.85
C PRO A 457 30.95 40.02 -12.67
N ASN A 458 29.98 39.32 -12.08
CA ASN A 458 29.23 39.75 -10.89
C ASN A 458 29.77 39.19 -9.56
N GLY A 459 30.91 38.49 -9.58
CA GLY A 459 31.55 37.89 -8.40
C GLY A 459 31.03 36.53 -7.98
N THR A 460 30.12 35.90 -8.74
CA THR A 460 29.75 34.50 -8.52
C THR A 460 30.85 33.55 -8.99
N LYS A 461 31.08 32.47 -8.25
CA LYS A 461 32.21 31.56 -8.49
C LYS A 461 31.89 30.48 -9.51
N ASN A 462 32.80 30.25 -10.47
CA ASN A 462 32.75 29.07 -11.35
C ASN A 462 33.34 27.82 -10.67
N THR A 463 34.31 28.00 -9.77
CA THR A 463 34.88 26.94 -8.92
C THR A 463 35.06 27.39 -7.48
N VAL A 464 34.90 26.47 -6.52
CA VAL A 464 35.25 26.66 -5.10
C VAL A 464 36.29 25.65 -4.65
N GLN A 465 37.13 26.01 -3.69
CA GLN A 465 38.18 25.12 -3.18
C GLN A 465 37.69 24.29 -1.99
N GLY A 466 37.89 22.97 -2.06
CA GLY A 466 37.67 22.05 -0.95
C GLY A 466 38.78 22.11 0.10
N MET A 467 38.57 21.48 1.25
CA MET A 467 39.61 21.36 2.29
C MET A 467 40.80 20.51 1.83
N ASP A 468 40.59 19.66 0.83
CA ASP A 468 41.60 18.84 0.16
C ASP A 468 42.45 19.60 -0.88
N GLY A 469 42.25 20.92 -0.98
CA GLY A 469 42.98 21.82 -1.87
C GLY A 469 42.57 21.77 -3.34
N LYS A 470 41.57 20.95 -3.72
CA LYS A 470 41.12 20.82 -5.11
C LYS A 470 39.97 21.79 -5.43
N ASN A 471 39.81 22.09 -6.72
CA ASN A 471 38.75 22.95 -7.22
C ASN A 471 37.53 22.10 -7.62
N TYR A 472 36.34 22.58 -7.27
CA TYR A 472 35.07 21.93 -7.58
C TYR A 472 34.22 22.89 -8.40
N ILE A 473 33.79 22.47 -9.59
CA ILE A 473 32.82 23.21 -10.40
C ILE A 473 31.44 23.02 -9.79
N ILE A 474 30.68 24.10 -9.66
CA ILE A 474 29.41 24.12 -8.91
C ILE A 474 28.16 24.35 -9.77
N ASN A 475 28.35 24.61 -11.06
CA ASN A 475 27.29 24.81 -12.06
C ASN A 475 27.39 23.73 -13.14
N ALA A 476 26.26 23.12 -13.52
CA ALA A 476 26.22 22.01 -14.47
C ALA A 476 26.59 22.45 -15.90
N LYS A 477 26.12 23.61 -16.38
CA LYS A 477 26.46 24.15 -17.71
C LYS A 477 27.92 24.61 -17.81
N VAL A 478 28.49 25.13 -16.72
CA VAL A 478 29.93 25.43 -16.59
C VAL A 478 30.75 24.15 -16.68
N LEU A 479 30.35 23.09 -15.96
CA LEU A 479 31.03 21.80 -16.01
C LEU A 479 30.95 21.18 -17.41
N ASN A 480 29.76 21.18 -18.04
CA ASN A 480 29.59 20.77 -19.43
C ASN A 480 30.59 21.50 -20.37
N SER A 481 30.62 22.82 -20.29
CA SER A 481 31.47 23.66 -21.15
C SER A 481 32.96 23.42 -20.93
N TRP A 482 33.35 23.15 -19.68
CA TRP A 482 34.71 22.74 -19.33
C TRP A 482 35.06 21.33 -19.84
N LEU A 483 34.15 20.35 -19.73
CA LEU A 483 34.31 19.00 -20.26
C LEU A 483 34.52 19.04 -21.78
N ARG A 484 33.66 19.75 -22.52
CA ARG A 484 33.76 19.95 -23.97
C ARG A 484 35.11 20.55 -24.39
N LYS A 485 35.63 21.53 -23.64
CA LYS A 485 36.93 22.18 -23.91
C LYS A 485 38.15 21.37 -23.42
N THR A 486 37.99 20.43 -22.49
CA THR A 486 39.09 19.64 -21.89
C THR A 486 39.27 18.28 -22.57
N PHE A 487 38.17 17.60 -22.88
CA PHE A 487 38.15 16.26 -23.50
C PHE A 487 37.80 16.28 -25.00
N GLY A 488 37.20 17.37 -25.48
CA GLY A 488 36.77 17.51 -26.87
C GLY A 488 35.39 16.92 -27.15
N THR A 489 34.90 17.18 -28.36
CA THR A 489 33.56 16.79 -28.86
C THR A 489 33.62 16.11 -30.24
N ASN A 490 34.82 15.75 -30.71
CA ASN A 490 35.05 15.20 -32.07
C ASN A 490 35.59 13.76 -32.03
N ASN A 491 35.39 13.08 -30.89
CA ASN A 491 35.98 11.77 -30.59
C ASN A 491 34.88 10.68 -30.68
N SER A 492 35.25 9.43 -30.97
CA SER A 492 34.29 8.32 -31.09
C SER A 492 33.60 7.93 -29.79
N ASN A 493 34.12 8.38 -28.65
CA ASN A 493 33.58 8.16 -27.31
C ASN A 493 32.79 9.37 -26.78
N TYR A 494 32.43 10.32 -27.65
CA TYR A 494 31.56 11.45 -27.33
C TYR A 494 30.25 11.34 -28.11
N HIS A 495 29.13 11.54 -27.42
CA HIS A 495 27.80 11.60 -28.00
C HIS A 495 27.13 12.93 -27.65
N HIS A 496 26.41 13.49 -28.61
CA HIS A 496 25.59 14.69 -28.45
C HIS A 496 24.16 14.38 -28.89
N PHE A 497 23.19 14.71 -28.05
CA PHE A 497 21.77 14.59 -28.35
C PHE A 497 21.04 15.90 -28.04
N ASP A 498 20.41 16.51 -29.03
CA ASP A 498 19.67 17.76 -28.83
C ASP A 498 18.17 17.53 -28.53
N SER A 499 17.49 18.59 -28.10
CA SER A 499 16.06 18.61 -27.80
C SER A 499 15.15 18.16 -28.95
N THR A 500 15.58 18.26 -30.22
CA THR A 500 14.79 17.79 -31.37
C THR A 500 14.73 16.26 -31.46
N GLN A 501 15.72 15.58 -30.89
CA GLN A 501 15.81 14.13 -30.87
C GLN A 501 14.96 13.49 -29.76
N ALA A 502 14.55 14.27 -28.76
CA ALA A 502 13.87 13.82 -27.53
C ALA A 502 12.59 13.01 -27.75
N GLY A 503 11.83 13.31 -28.79
CA GLY A 503 10.49 12.76 -29.02
C GLY A 503 9.47 13.22 -27.97
N VAL A 504 8.30 12.58 -27.92
CA VAL A 504 7.23 12.93 -26.98
C VAL A 504 7.66 12.60 -25.54
N LYS A 505 7.60 13.61 -24.66
CA LYS A 505 8.01 13.53 -23.24
C LYS A 505 9.38 12.86 -23.03
N GLY A 506 10.34 13.14 -23.93
CA GLY A 506 11.73 12.67 -23.80
C GLY A 506 11.98 11.18 -24.11
N LYS A 507 10.97 10.42 -24.54
CA LYS A 507 11.07 8.95 -24.63
C LYS A 507 12.19 8.41 -25.52
N ASN A 508 12.63 9.16 -26.51
CA ASN A 508 13.69 8.70 -27.41
C ASN A 508 15.05 8.69 -26.71
N PHE A 509 15.27 9.53 -25.69
CA PHE A 509 16.55 9.57 -25.00
C PHE A 509 16.91 8.24 -24.34
N VAL A 510 15.91 7.50 -23.82
CA VAL A 510 16.11 6.14 -23.28
C VAL A 510 16.79 5.21 -24.29
N ASN A 511 16.39 5.26 -25.56
CA ASN A 511 17.02 4.47 -26.63
C ASN A 511 18.35 5.05 -27.11
N LEU A 512 18.52 6.37 -27.05
CA LEU A 512 19.76 7.05 -27.46
C LEU A 512 20.89 6.86 -26.44
N THR A 513 20.57 6.70 -25.16
CA THR A 513 21.54 6.47 -24.08
C THR A 513 21.72 4.99 -23.70
N ALA A 514 20.89 4.09 -24.20
CA ALA A 514 20.92 2.65 -23.87
C ALA A 514 22.33 2.05 -23.99
N GLY A 515 22.78 1.34 -22.96
CA GLY A 515 24.10 0.69 -22.93
C GLY A 515 25.29 1.62 -22.71
N MET A 516 25.10 2.95 -22.57
CA MET A 516 26.19 3.89 -22.34
C MET A 516 26.69 3.89 -20.90
N ASN A 517 28.01 3.91 -20.73
CA ASN A 517 28.70 4.03 -19.44
C ASN A 517 29.63 5.25 -19.49
N GLY A 518 29.50 6.20 -18.56
CA GLY A 518 30.44 7.31 -18.50
C GLY A 518 29.93 8.58 -17.79
N ILE A 519 30.35 9.73 -18.29
CA ILE A 519 29.99 11.05 -17.77
C ILE A 519 28.77 11.56 -18.55
N TYR A 520 27.64 11.73 -17.86
CA TYR A 520 26.43 12.35 -18.40
C TYR A 520 26.39 13.85 -18.08
N SER A 521 26.01 14.66 -19.06
CA SER A 521 25.85 16.09 -18.87
C SER A 521 24.69 16.63 -19.70
N MET A 522 23.60 16.98 -19.02
CA MET A 522 22.43 17.62 -19.60
C MET A 522 22.49 19.13 -19.34
N VAL A 523 22.24 19.93 -20.36
CA VAL A 523 22.05 21.39 -20.24
C VAL A 523 20.57 21.69 -20.45
N ALA A 524 19.99 22.45 -19.53
CA ALA A 524 18.55 22.73 -19.52
C ALA A 524 18.16 23.79 -20.58
N LEU A 525 16.89 23.80 -21.01
CA LEU A 525 16.34 24.79 -21.94
C LEU A 525 16.57 26.22 -21.41
N PRO A 526 17.05 27.17 -22.23
CA PRO A 526 17.33 28.54 -21.78
C PRO A 526 16.16 29.23 -21.07
N SER A 527 14.92 28.89 -21.43
CA SER A 527 13.69 29.43 -20.84
C SER A 527 13.39 28.97 -19.41
N ILE A 528 14.03 27.90 -18.91
CA ILE A 528 13.80 27.34 -17.58
C ILE A 528 15.00 27.45 -16.64
N GLN A 529 16.18 27.88 -17.11
CA GLN A 529 17.42 27.83 -16.31
C GLN A 529 17.33 28.64 -15.00
N SER A 530 16.51 29.70 -14.97
CA SER A 530 16.30 30.55 -13.79
C SER A 530 15.40 29.96 -12.71
N THR A 531 14.69 28.85 -12.98
CA THR A 531 13.80 28.16 -12.03
C THR A 531 14.16 26.69 -11.82
N TRP A 532 14.70 26.04 -12.85
CA TRP A 532 15.04 24.61 -12.86
C TRP A 532 16.52 24.33 -12.58
N GLY A 533 17.40 25.32 -12.79
CA GLY A 533 18.85 25.15 -12.80
C GLY A 533 19.41 25.09 -14.23
N SER A 534 20.73 25.28 -14.38
CA SER A 534 21.39 25.37 -15.69
C SER A 534 21.47 24.04 -16.44
N GLY A 535 21.30 22.92 -15.73
CA GLY A 535 21.40 21.57 -16.25
C GLY A 535 21.49 20.53 -15.13
N HIS A 536 21.92 19.32 -15.48
CA HIS A 536 22.27 18.24 -14.56
C HIS A 536 23.51 17.51 -15.06
N VAL A 537 24.31 16.92 -14.16
CA VAL A 537 25.45 16.08 -14.53
C VAL A 537 25.51 14.84 -13.64
N ASP A 538 25.85 13.70 -14.23
CA ASP A 538 25.80 12.43 -13.48
C ASP A 538 26.82 11.39 -13.99
N ILE A 539 26.90 10.28 -13.27
CA ILE A 539 27.32 9.00 -13.86
C ILE A 539 26.12 8.45 -14.64
N ILE A 540 26.37 8.02 -15.87
CA ILE A 540 25.47 7.12 -16.59
C ILE A 540 26.07 5.71 -16.61
N GLU A 541 25.23 4.72 -16.33
CA GLU A 541 25.57 3.29 -16.29
C GLU A 541 24.48 2.49 -17.01
N ASN A 542 24.85 1.77 -18.06
CA ASN A 542 23.96 1.05 -18.97
C ASN A 542 22.80 1.92 -19.53
N GLY A 543 23.00 3.24 -19.63
CA GLY A 543 21.97 4.21 -20.03
C GLY A 543 21.13 4.81 -18.89
N ASN A 544 21.30 4.36 -17.64
CA ASN A 544 20.64 4.90 -16.45
C ASN A 544 21.54 5.87 -15.69
N CYS A 545 21.04 7.04 -15.30
CA CYS A 545 21.77 7.97 -14.44
C CYS A 545 21.66 7.56 -12.95
N TRP A 546 22.56 7.99 -12.08
CA TRP A 546 22.57 7.61 -10.66
C TRP A 546 21.60 8.40 -9.77
N LEU A 547 21.40 9.69 -10.07
CA LEU A 547 20.54 10.64 -9.36
C LEU A 547 19.27 10.93 -10.16
N GLY A 548 19.39 11.08 -11.48
CA GLY A 548 18.27 11.23 -12.40
C GLY A 548 18.70 11.59 -13.82
N SER A 549 18.10 10.96 -14.83
CA SER A 549 18.38 11.34 -16.22
C SER A 549 17.64 12.63 -16.62
N HIS A 550 16.50 12.92 -15.98
CA HIS A 550 15.67 14.10 -16.23
C HIS A 550 15.30 14.28 -17.72
N PHE A 551 14.85 13.22 -18.38
CA PHE A 551 14.35 13.32 -19.76
C PHE A 551 12.98 14.02 -19.84
N PHE A 552 12.26 14.07 -18.73
CA PHE A 552 10.97 14.78 -18.60
C PHE A 552 10.76 15.30 -17.18
N ASP A 553 10.09 16.44 -17.06
CA ASP A 553 9.57 16.99 -15.80
C ASP A 553 8.03 16.87 -15.82
N PRO A 554 7.44 15.93 -15.07
CA PRO A 554 6.01 15.66 -15.15
C PRO A 554 5.17 16.63 -14.31
N ASN A 555 5.79 17.29 -13.31
CA ASN A 555 5.11 18.28 -12.47
C ASN A 555 4.90 19.60 -13.23
N ASN A 556 5.77 19.89 -14.21
CA ASN A 556 5.68 21.06 -15.08
C ASN A 556 5.31 20.72 -16.54
N ASN A 557 5.10 19.44 -16.86
CA ASN A 557 4.72 18.89 -18.17
C ASN A 557 5.63 19.34 -19.34
N PHE A 558 6.95 19.34 -19.16
CA PHE A 558 7.91 19.70 -20.22
C PHE A 558 9.17 18.81 -20.25
N ILE A 559 9.89 18.82 -21.39
CA ILE A 559 11.21 18.21 -21.54
C ILE A 559 12.26 19.24 -21.13
N PRO A 560 13.01 19.07 -20.02
CA PRO A 560 13.94 20.09 -19.54
C PRO A 560 15.17 20.24 -20.45
N VAL A 561 15.48 19.21 -21.24
CA VAL A 561 16.69 19.08 -22.05
C VAL A 561 16.74 20.10 -23.19
N ASN A 562 17.80 20.93 -23.22
CA ASN A 562 18.26 21.62 -24.43
C ASN A 562 19.13 20.68 -25.26
N TYR A 563 20.13 20.07 -24.60
CA TYR A 563 20.95 18.99 -25.12
C TYR A 563 21.55 18.16 -24.00
N ILE A 564 22.00 16.96 -24.36
CA ILE A 564 22.78 16.01 -23.56
C ILE A 564 24.10 15.78 -24.28
N ASP A 565 25.20 15.85 -23.53
CA ASP A 565 26.52 15.37 -23.90
C ASP A 565 26.87 14.15 -23.03
N ILE A 566 27.43 13.11 -23.64
CA ILE A 566 27.95 11.93 -22.93
C ILE A 566 29.38 11.66 -23.37
N TRP A 567 30.29 11.52 -22.41
CA TRP A 567 31.64 11.00 -22.64
C TRP A 567 31.71 9.56 -22.12
N ILE A 568 31.80 8.61 -23.03
CA ILE A 568 31.97 7.19 -22.73
C ILE A 568 33.35 6.95 -22.13
N LEU A 569 33.37 6.18 -21.04
CA LEU A 569 34.56 5.80 -20.30
C LEU A 569 34.76 4.27 -20.44
N ASP A 570 36.01 3.85 -20.63
CA ASP A 570 36.42 2.43 -20.75
C ASP A 570 36.58 1.74 -19.38
#